data_AF-A0A0S8ENX2-F1
#
_entry.id   AF-A0A0S8ENX2-F1
#
_cell.length_a   1.000
_cell.length_b   1.000
_cell.length_c   1.000
_cell.angle_alpha   90.00
_cell.angle_beta   90.00
_cell.angle_gamma   90.00
#
_symmetry.space_group_name_H-M   'P 1'
#
loop_
_entity.id
_entity.type
_entity.pdbx_description
1 polymer ?
#
loop_
_entity_poly.entity_id
_entity_poly.type
_entity_poly.pdbx_seq_one_letter_code
_entity_poly.pdbx_strand_id
1 'polypeptide(L)'
;MGTAVTIWERGRLDARVGPRQVLFGRMYEDTSIELDAFRPGSRVLCIASAGCTAMRLAPHHEVVAVDINPVQLEYAARRIEGDPGFRGKAERVMDFMRFFAPLAGWWPSRVRAFVELDDPAEQMQYWNRELNTWRFRAALDGLFSFTALRSVYAPRFLDFLPKRLGQVMRSRMERNFARHPNRTNPYVRSLLLGELSSDPTPPEAGRIQLVHSDAAGYLESQPAGSFDGFTLSNILDGVDDAYRERLFAAVKRAATPDATTVLRSFGDAEADSPANRAEDDRAMLWGTVLVRRADEL
;
A
#
# COMPACT_ATOMS: atom_id res chain seq x y z
N MET A 1 8.49 -21.43 -19.81
CA MET A 1 7.93 -20.06 -19.73
C MET A 1 8.65 -19.36 -18.60
N GLY A 2 9.48 -18.37 -18.92
CA GLY A 2 10.30 -17.69 -17.91
C GLY A 2 9.43 -16.83 -17.01
N THR A 3 9.48 -17.05 -15.70
CA THR A 3 8.95 -16.13 -14.70
C THR A 3 9.60 -14.77 -14.90
N ALA A 4 8.81 -13.74 -15.20
CA ALA A 4 9.33 -12.37 -15.23
C ALA A 4 9.93 -12.08 -13.84
N VAL A 5 11.23 -11.86 -13.78
CA VAL A 5 11.93 -11.56 -12.52
C VAL A 5 11.58 -10.13 -12.12
N THR A 6 10.53 -9.99 -11.32
CA THR A 6 10.09 -8.71 -10.76
C THR A 6 10.94 -8.37 -9.52
N ILE A 7 11.05 -7.07 -9.21
CA ILE A 7 11.74 -6.63 -7.97
C ILE A 7 11.07 -7.20 -6.70
N TRP A 8 9.80 -7.55 -6.81
CA TRP A 8 8.96 -8.07 -5.73
C TRP A 8 9.30 -9.51 -5.35
N GLU A 9 9.64 -10.38 -6.32
CA GLU A 9 10.00 -11.79 -6.08
C GLU A 9 11.13 -11.95 -5.06
N ARG A 10 12.10 -11.03 -5.11
CA ARG A 10 13.25 -11.07 -4.21
C ARG A 10 12.98 -10.41 -2.87
N GLY A 11 11.89 -9.65 -2.75
CA GLY A 11 11.63 -8.88 -1.55
C GLY A 11 12.72 -7.83 -1.28
N ARG A 12 13.29 -7.23 -2.33
CA ARG A 12 14.37 -6.24 -2.19
C ARG A 12 14.14 -5.06 -3.12
N LEU A 13 14.15 -3.86 -2.52
CA LEU A 13 14.14 -2.60 -3.26
C LEU A 13 15.55 -2.04 -3.48
N ASP A 14 16.57 -2.64 -2.85
CA ASP A 14 17.97 -2.22 -2.97
C ASP A 14 18.69 -2.90 -4.16
N ALA A 15 19.77 -2.27 -4.64
CA ALA A 15 20.56 -2.79 -5.76
C ALA A 15 21.49 -3.97 -5.39
N ARG A 16 21.46 -4.46 -4.15
CA ARG A 16 22.39 -5.48 -3.66
C ARG A 16 21.84 -6.88 -3.93
N VAL A 17 22.72 -7.81 -4.31
CA VAL A 17 22.40 -9.23 -4.39
C VAL A 17 22.47 -9.83 -2.98
N GLY A 18 21.44 -10.56 -2.56
CA GLY A 18 21.35 -11.20 -1.25
C GLY A 18 20.09 -12.04 -1.07
N PRO A 19 19.89 -12.68 0.10
CA PRO A 19 18.72 -13.53 0.34
C PRO A 19 17.41 -12.74 0.26
N ARG A 20 16.30 -13.46 0.01
CA ARG A 20 14.94 -12.90 0.02
C ARG A 20 14.60 -12.31 1.40
N GLN A 21 13.84 -11.23 1.44
CA GLN A 21 13.50 -10.51 2.69
C GLN A 21 12.02 -10.16 2.77
N VAL A 22 11.53 -9.91 3.99
CA VAL A 22 10.25 -9.25 4.21
C VAL A 22 10.42 -7.78 3.82
N LEU A 23 9.65 -7.34 2.82
CA LEU A 23 9.64 -5.94 2.38
C LEU A 23 8.74 -5.09 3.26
N PHE A 24 7.57 -5.63 3.56
CA PHE A 24 6.52 -4.88 4.21
C PHE A 24 6.20 -5.53 5.55
N GLY A 25 6.54 -4.83 6.64
CA GLY A 25 6.14 -5.24 7.98
C GLY A 25 4.64 -5.05 8.21
N ARG A 26 4.04 -4.07 7.50
CA ARG A 26 2.61 -3.70 7.52
C ARG A 26 2.17 -3.10 6.19
N MET A 27 0.87 -3.17 5.92
CA MET A 27 0.27 -2.55 4.73
C MET A 27 -0.17 -1.12 5.02
N TYR A 28 0.04 -0.27 4.03
CA TYR A 28 -0.43 1.11 3.98
C TYR A 28 -1.52 1.18 2.91
N GLU A 29 -2.58 0.41 3.11
CA GLU A 29 -3.70 0.26 2.19
C GLU A 29 -4.98 0.42 3.00
N ASP A 30 -5.83 1.37 2.61
CA ASP A 30 -7.11 1.56 3.29
C ASP A 30 -8.15 0.60 2.75
N THR A 31 -8.39 -0.48 3.51
CA THR A 31 -9.28 -1.58 3.11
C THR A 31 -10.76 -1.17 3.03
N SER A 32 -11.16 0.02 3.51
CA SER A 32 -12.53 0.49 3.29
C SER A 32 -12.85 0.64 1.81
N ILE A 33 -11.86 0.95 0.96
CA ILE A 33 -12.06 1.04 -0.49
C ILE A 33 -12.48 -0.31 -1.07
N GLU A 34 -11.82 -1.40 -0.68
CA GLU A 34 -12.22 -2.75 -1.08
C GLU A 34 -13.59 -3.15 -0.52
N LEU A 35 -13.85 -2.84 0.76
CA LEU A 35 -15.12 -3.20 1.40
C LEU A 35 -16.31 -2.47 0.75
N ASP A 36 -16.10 -1.25 0.26
CA ASP A 36 -17.11 -0.49 -0.49
C ASP A 36 -17.24 -0.99 -1.94
N ALA A 37 -16.15 -1.48 -2.54
CA ALA A 37 -16.11 -1.94 -3.93
C ALA A 37 -16.61 -3.37 -4.13
N PHE A 38 -16.43 -4.26 -3.15
CA PHE A 38 -16.75 -5.68 -3.26
C PHE A 38 -18.07 -6.03 -2.57
N ARG A 39 -18.86 -6.90 -3.19
CA ARG A 39 -20.10 -7.38 -2.58
C ARG A 39 -19.78 -8.29 -1.38
N PRO A 40 -20.49 -8.20 -0.25
CA PRO A 40 -20.31 -9.16 0.84
C PRO A 40 -20.51 -10.61 0.37
N GLY A 41 -19.66 -11.51 0.84
CA GLY A 41 -19.63 -12.91 0.43
C GLY A 41 -18.87 -13.17 -0.87
N SER A 42 -18.37 -12.15 -1.57
CA SER A 42 -17.53 -12.30 -2.77
C SER A 42 -16.29 -13.16 -2.53
N ARG A 43 -15.86 -13.86 -3.58
CA ARG A 43 -14.54 -14.51 -3.63
C ARG A 43 -13.51 -13.54 -4.19
N VAL A 44 -12.54 -13.14 -3.36
CA VAL A 44 -11.60 -12.05 -3.63
C VAL A 44 -10.17 -12.56 -3.67
N LEU A 45 -9.43 -12.18 -4.72
CA LEU A 45 -7.98 -12.33 -4.76
C LEU A 45 -7.30 -11.04 -4.27
N CYS A 46 -6.33 -11.18 -3.36
CA CYS A 46 -5.50 -10.09 -2.87
C CYS A 46 -4.01 -10.45 -2.92
N ILE A 47 -3.13 -9.44 -2.97
CA ILE A 47 -1.70 -9.65 -2.72
C ILE A 47 -1.48 -9.88 -1.22
N ALA A 48 -0.86 -11.00 -0.84
CA ALA A 48 -0.77 -11.41 0.56
C ALA A 48 0.06 -10.41 1.38
N SER A 49 1.28 -10.09 0.92
CA SER A 49 2.13 -9.08 1.52
C SER A 49 2.28 -9.24 3.05
N ALA A 50 1.93 -8.26 3.89
CA ALA A 50 1.98 -8.44 5.35
C ALA A 50 0.71 -9.09 5.95
N GLY A 51 -0.23 -9.54 5.12
CA GLY A 51 -1.51 -10.14 5.51
C GLY A 51 -2.58 -9.14 5.96
N CYS A 52 -2.27 -7.85 6.12
CA CYS A 52 -3.20 -6.89 6.71
C CYS A 52 -4.50 -6.73 5.93
N THR A 53 -4.42 -6.59 4.60
CA THR A 53 -5.59 -6.44 3.72
C THR A 53 -6.40 -7.73 3.71
N ALA A 54 -5.74 -8.89 3.58
CA ALA A 54 -6.38 -10.20 3.64
C ALA A 54 -7.16 -10.41 4.96
N MET A 55 -6.55 -10.09 6.10
CA MET A 55 -7.20 -10.19 7.42
C MET A 55 -8.40 -9.25 7.55
N ARG A 56 -8.33 -8.03 6.99
CA ARG A 56 -9.47 -7.09 7.02
C ARG A 56 -10.62 -7.49 6.09
N LEU A 57 -10.33 -8.21 5.00
CA LEU A 57 -11.35 -8.71 4.07
C LEU A 57 -12.01 -10.01 4.53
N ALA A 58 -11.28 -10.87 5.26
CA ALA A 58 -11.74 -12.21 5.65
C ALA A 58 -13.09 -12.27 6.42
N PRO A 59 -13.47 -11.27 7.25
CA PRO A 59 -14.79 -11.27 7.88
C PRO A 59 -15.96 -11.12 6.88
N HIS A 60 -15.68 -10.58 5.69
CA HIS A 60 -16.71 -10.20 4.71
C HIS A 60 -16.65 -11.03 3.43
N HIS A 61 -15.55 -11.71 3.16
CA HIS A 61 -15.25 -12.34 1.86
C HIS A 61 -14.55 -13.69 2.01
N GLU A 62 -14.65 -14.53 0.99
CA GLU A 62 -13.72 -15.64 0.79
C GLU A 62 -12.43 -15.07 0.20
N VAL A 63 -11.32 -15.18 0.92
CA VAL A 63 -10.07 -14.50 0.55
C VAL A 63 -9.02 -15.50 0.11
N VAL A 64 -8.53 -15.30 -1.12
CA VAL A 64 -7.28 -15.90 -1.61
C VAL A 64 -6.20 -14.82 -1.60
N ALA A 65 -5.13 -15.07 -0.85
CA ALA A 65 -4.00 -14.18 -0.71
C ALA A 65 -2.76 -14.77 -1.39
N VAL A 66 -2.34 -14.15 -2.51
CA VAL A 66 -1.24 -14.63 -3.34
C VAL A 66 0.01 -13.77 -3.12
N ASP A 67 1.17 -14.39 -3.04
CA ASP A 67 2.45 -13.67 -3.06
C ASP A 67 3.49 -14.46 -3.85
N ILE A 68 4.34 -13.74 -4.58
CA ILE A 68 5.43 -14.33 -5.36
C ILE A 68 6.68 -14.56 -4.48
N ASN A 69 6.81 -13.82 -3.38
CA ASN A 69 7.91 -13.95 -2.42
C ASN A 69 7.52 -14.88 -1.27
N PRO A 70 8.11 -16.09 -1.18
CA PRO A 70 7.72 -17.06 -0.16
C PRO A 70 8.05 -16.59 1.27
N VAL A 71 9.07 -15.75 1.46
CA VAL A 71 9.43 -15.21 2.78
C VAL A 71 8.37 -14.22 3.26
N GLN A 72 7.79 -13.45 2.34
CA GLN A 72 6.70 -12.52 2.65
C GLN A 72 5.40 -13.30 2.94
N LEU A 73 5.12 -14.35 2.17
CA LEU A 73 3.96 -15.22 2.39
C LEU A 73 4.03 -15.95 3.74
N GLU A 74 5.19 -16.50 4.10
CA GLU A 74 5.41 -17.13 5.41
C GLU A 74 5.23 -16.12 6.56
N TYR A 75 5.68 -14.87 6.36
CA TYR A 75 5.41 -13.81 7.32
C TYR A 75 3.92 -13.50 7.46
N ALA A 76 3.17 -13.43 6.35
CA ALA A 76 1.72 -13.25 6.40
C ALA A 76 1.02 -14.40 7.15
N ALA A 77 1.45 -15.65 6.92
CA ALA A 77 0.92 -16.83 7.60
C ALA A 77 1.06 -16.71 9.13
N ARG A 78 2.27 -16.40 9.61
CA ARG A 78 2.53 -16.19 11.05
C ARG A 78 1.66 -15.09 11.65
N ARG A 79 1.42 -14.01 10.90
CA ARG A 79 0.56 -12.91 11.37
C ARG A 79 -0.90 -13.31 11.45
N ILE A 80 -1.38 -14.10 10.49
CA ILE A 80 -2.72 -14.69 10.52
C ILE A 80 -2.87 -15.66 11.72
N GLU A 81 -1.79 -16.32 12.14
CA GLU A 81 -1.77 -17.14 13.36
C GLU A 81 -1.67 -16.34 14.67
N GLY A 82 -1.56 -15.00 14.59
CA GLY A 82 -1.56 -14.10 15.74
C GLY A 82 -0.20 -13.49 16.09
N ASP A 83 0.83 -13.66 15.26
CA ASP A 83 2.08 -12.89 15.41
C ASP A 83 1.77 -11.39 15.25
N PRO A 84 2.11 -10.53 16.22
CA PRO A 84 1.85 -9.09 16.14
C PRO A 84 2.60 -8.41 14.97
N GLY A 85 3.53 -9.13 14.35
CA GLY A 85 4.41 -8.64 13.30
C GLY A 85 5.56 -7.85 13.90
N PHE A 86 6.61 -7.66 13.11
CA PHE A 86 7.79 -6.90 13.53
C PHE A 86 7.92 -5.59 12.75
N ARG A 87 8.61 -4.62 13.36
CA ARG A 87 9.00 -3.38 12.68
C ARG A 87 10.00 -3.68 11.57
N GLY A 88 9.59 -3.47 10.33
CA GLY A 88 10.42 -3.62 9.14
C GLY A 88 11.50 -2.55 9.04
N LYS A 89 12.24 -2.56 7.92
CA LYS A 89 13.26 -1.54 7.66
C LYS A 89 12.65 -0.14 7.50
N ALA A 90 11.50 -0.04 6.83
CA ALA A 90 10.80 1.23 6.62
C ALA A 90 10.40 1.87 7.97
N GLU A 91 9.85 1.08 8.90
CA GLU A 91 9.44 1.55 10.22
C GLU A 91 10.62 2.07 11.04
N ARG A 92 11.78 1.38 10.99
CA ARG A 92 13.01 1.84 11.66
C ARG A 92 13.53 3.16 11.08
N VAL A 93 13.47 3.32 9.76
CA VAL A 93 13.83 4.56 9.08
C VAL A 93 12.88 5.68 9.48
N MET A 94 11.57 5.40 9.59
CA MET A 94 10.60 6.36 10.09
C MET A 94 10.79 6.69 11.58
N ASP A 95 11.18 5.74 12.42
CA ASP A 95 11.51 5.99 13.84
C ASP A 95 12.68 6.96 13.97
N PHE A 96 13.73 6.75 13.17
CA PHE A 96 14.86 7.65 13.08
C PHE A 96 14.44 9.05 12.62
N MET A 97 13.58 9.15 11.60
CA MET A 97 13.04 10.44 11.16
C MET A 97 12.22 11.13 12.26
N ARG A 98 11.36 10.41 12.97
CA ARG A 98 10.57 10.94 14.10
C ARG A 98 11.46 11.46 15.22
N PHE A 99 12.56 10.78 15.52
CA PHE A 99 13.53 11.24 16.52
C PHE A 99 14.13 12.61 16.17
N PHE A 100 14.40 12.86 14.88
CA PHE A 100 14.94 14.14 14.40
C PHE A 100 13.87 15.15 13.94
N ALA A 101 12.59 14.78 13.95
CA ALA A 101 11.47 15.62 13.50
C ALA A 101 11.40 17.01 14.18
N PRO A 102 11.80 17.20 15.46
CA PRO A 102 11.86 18.53 16.06
C PRO A 102 12.76 19.52 15.29
N LEU A 103 13.81 19.05 14.60
CA LEU A 103 14.66 19.88 13.75
C LEU A 103 13.92 20.44 12.52
N ALA A 104 12.79 19.84 12.16
CA ALA A 104 11.88 20.30 11.10
C ALA A 104 10.68 21.11 11.66
N GLY A 105 10.64 21.38 12.97
CA GLY A 105 9.54 22.07 13.65
C GLY A 105 8.43 21.15 14.18
N TRP A 106 8.56 19.84 13.98
CA TRP A 106 7.61 18.83 14.44
C TRP A 106 7.93 18.40 15.88
N TRP A 107 7.67 19.29 16.82
CA TRP A 107 7.78 18.97 18.24
C TRP A 107 6.73 17.93 18.66
N PRO A 108 7.03 16.98 19.56
CA PRO A 108 6.09 15.92 19.93
C PRO A 108 4.73 16.43 20.44
N SER A 109 4.71 17.56 21.14
CA SER A 109 3.46 18.21 21.58
C SER A 109 2.62 18.73 20.42
N ARG A 110 3.25 19.33 19.40
CA ARG A 110 2.57 19.84 18.20
C ARG A 110 2.03 18.71 17.34
N VAL A 111 2.84 17.67 17.15
CA VAL A 111 2.43 16.49 16.37
C VAL A 111 1.26 15.79 17.06
N ARG A 112 1.31 15.58 18.38
CA ARG A 112 0.18 15.01 19.12
C ARG A 112 -1.08 15.88 19.04
N ALA A 113 -0.95 17.19 19.22
CA ALA A 113 -2.09 18.10 19.08
C ALA A 113 -2.72 18.01 17.68
N PHE A 114 -1.91 17.95 16.63
CA PHE A 114 -2.38 17.81 15.25
C PHE A 114 -3.09 16.47 14.99
N VAL A 115 -2.56 15.37 15.54
CA VAL A 115 -3.13 14.03 15.37
C VAL A 115 -4.48 13.88 16.08
N GLU A 116 -4.71 14.62 17.17
CA GLU A 116 -5.98 14.59 17.92
C GLU A 116 -7.09 15.46 17.31
N LEU A 117 -6.81 16.21 16.24
CA LEU A 117 -7.82 16.99 15.52
C LEU A 117 -8.78 16.08 14.75
N ASP A 118 -10.05 16.50 14.68
CA ASP A 118 -11.14 15.76 14.03
C ASP A 118 -11.70 16.52 12.81
N ASP A 119 -11.68 17.86 12.84
CA ASP A 119 -12.18 18.71 11.76
C ASP A 119 -11.09 18.96 10.69
N PRO A 120 -11.29 18.55 9.42
CA PRO A 120 -10.30 18.78 8.36
C PRO A 120 -9.95 20.25 8.11
N ALA A 121 -10.89 21.18 8.33
CA ALA A 121 -10.59 22.60 8.16
C ALA A 121 -9.64 23.12 9.23
N GLU A 122 -9.87 22.79 10.51
CA GLU A 122 -8.95 23.06 11.61
C GLU A 122 -7.59 22.38 11.41
N GLN A 123 -7.59 21.12 10.96
CA GLN A 123 -6.36 20.38 10.61
C GLN A 123 -5.53 21.13 9.60
N MET A 124 -6.12 21.61 8.50
CA MET A 124 -5.38 22.31 7.46
C MET A 124 -4.84 23.67 7.94
N GLN A 125 -5.59 24.38 8.79
CA GLN A 125 -5.08 25.60 9.43
C GLN A 125 -3.89 25.30 10.34
N TYR A 126 -3.98 24.26 11.16
CA TYR A 126 -2.91 23.83 12.05
C TYR A 126 -1.68 23.37 11.26
N TRP A 127 -1.87 22.53 10.24
CA TRP A 127 -0.83 22.04 9.34
C TRP A 127 -0.03 23.20 8.75
N ASN A 128 -0.71 24.17 8.13
CA ASN A 128 -0.05 25.30 7.48
C ASN A 128 0.68 26.22 8.47
N ARG A 129 0.13 26.40 9.67
CA ARG A 129 0.70 27.27 10.69
C ARG A 129 1.89 26.63 11.42
N GLU A 130 1.79 25.35 11.79
CA GLU A 130 2.68 24.73 12.77
C GLU A 130 3.62 23.67 12.18
N LEU A 131 3.20 22.93 11.14
CA LEU A 131 3.88 21.72 10.67
C LEU A 131 4.43 21.82 9.24
N ASN A 132 3.80 22.59 8.34
CA ASN A 132 4.25 22.81 6.96
C ASN A 132 5.40 23.82 6.85
N THR A 133 6.41 23.65 7.70
CA THR A 133 7.54 24.59 7.79
C THR A 133 8.42 24.51 6.55
N TRP A 134 9.18 25.56 6.27
CA TRP A 134 10.18 25.51 5.18
C TRP A 134 11.26 24.46 5.44
N ARG A 135 11.60 24.20 6.72
CA ARG A 135 12.58 23.18 7.14
C ARG A 135 12.08 21.78 6.82
N PHE A 136 10.81 21.50 7.14
CA PHE A 136 10.14 20.26 6.77
C PHE A 136 10.13 20.06 5.25
N ARG A 137 9.69 21.08 4.50
CA ARG A 137 9.65 21.02 3.02
C ARG A 137 11.03 20.72 2.43
N ALA A 138 12.06 21.44 2.87
CA ALA A 138 13.44 21.21 2.41
C ALA A 138 13.99 19.83 2.81
N ALA A 139 13.75 19.39 4.04
CA ALA A 139 14.20 18.08 4.51
C ALA A 139 13.55 16.94 3.73
N LEU A 140 12.23 17.02 3.49
CA LEU A 140 11.49 16.00 2.76
C LEU A 140 11.86 15.97 1.27
N ASP A 141 12.00 17.15 0.64
CA ASP A 141 12.44 17.25 -0.75
C ASP A 141 13.88 16.73 -0.92
N GLY A 142 14.76 16.95 0.07
CA GLY A 142 16.12 16.42 0.10
C GLY A 142 16.16 14.90 0.26
N LEU A 143 15.37 14.34 1.20
CA LEU A 143 15.27 12.91 1.45
C LEU A 143 14.79 12.14 0.20
N PHE A 144 13.78 12.69 -0.47
CA PHE A 144 13.21 12.12 -1.69
C PHE A 144 13.86 12.66 -2.98
N SER A 145 15.03 13.28 -2.88
CA SER A 145 15.80 13.67 -4.06
C SER A 145 16.26 12.42 -4.82
N PHE A 146 16.23 12.50 -6.15
CA PHE A 146 16.61 11.37 -7.00
C PHE A 146 18.04 10.87 -6.71
N THR A 147 18.96 11.77 -6.37
CA THR A 147 20.33 11.43 -5.98
C THR A 147 20.38 10.60 -4.70
N ALA A 148 19.60 10.97 -3.68
CA ALA A 148 19.50 10.20 -2.45
C ALA A 148 18.85 8.84 -2.70
N LEU A 149 17.74 8.79 -3.44
CA LEU A 149 17.02 7.55 -3.74
C LEU A 149 17.87 6.56 -4.56
N ARG A 150 18.63 7.03 -5.57
CA ARG A 150 19.58 6.19 -6.34
C ARG A 150 20.67 5.54 -5.51
N SER A 151 21.04 6.13 -4.37
CA SER A 151 22.07 5.58 -3.50
C SER A 151 21.58 4.38 -2.68
N VAL A 152 20.25 4.22 -2.56
CA VAL A 152 19.61 3.19 -1.73
C VAL A 152 18.83 2.18 -2.56
N TYR A 153 18.12 2.64 -3.59
CA TYR A 153 17.17 1.85 -4.35
C TYR A 153 17.68 1.46 -5.74
N ALA A 154 17.25 0.29 -6.22
CA ALA A 154 17.57 -0.19 -7.56
C ALA A 154 16.91 0.69 -8.65
N PRO A 155 17.54 0.87 -9.83
CA PRO A 155 17.00 1.73 -10.90
C PRO A 155 15.55 1.42 -11.28
N ARG A 156 15.19 0.13 -11.40
CA ARG A 156 13.82 -0.31 -11.72
C ARG A 156 12.76 0.16 -10.72
N PHE A 157 13.12 0.34 -9.45
CA PHE A 157 12.20 0.89 -8.44
C PHE A 157 11.95 2.39 -8.67
N LEU A 158 12.92 3.10 -9.23
CA LEU A 158 12.84 4.54 -9.43
C LEU A 158 12.07 4.91 -10.70
N ASP A 159 11.99 4.00 -11.68
CA ASP A 159 11.40 4.26 -13.00
C ASP A 159 9.89 4.59 -12.94
N PHE A 160 9.18 4.06 -11.95
CA PHE A 160 7.74 4.30 -11.78
C PHE A 160 7.42 5.37 -10.71
N LEU A 161 8.42 5.90 -10.00
CA LEU A 161 8.18 6.91 -8.98
C LEU A 161 7.97 8.29 -9.63
N PRO A 162 7.04 9.10 -9.10
CA PRO A 162 6.84 10.46 -9.56
C PRO A 162 8.11 11.32 -9.52
N LYS A 163 8.25 12.21 -10.51
CA LYS A 163 9.27 13.28 -10.45
C LYS A 163 8.95 14.19 -9.26
N ARG A 164 9.99 14.69 -8.57
CA ARG A 164 9.85 15.52 -7.36
C ARG A 164 9.02 14.84 -6.27
N LEU A 165 9.32 13.57 -6.00
CA LEU A 165 8.60 12.73 -5.05
C LEU A 165 8.36 13.39 -3.69
N GLY A 166 9.30 14.19 -3.17
CA GLY A 166 9.10 14.93 -1.91
C GLY A 166 7.90 15.88 -1.96
N GLN A 167 7.71 16.62 -3.06
CA GLN A 167 6.54 17.46 -3.26
C GLN A 167 5.26 16.61 -3.40
N VAL A 168 5.33 15.51 -4.15
CA VAL A 168 4.18 14.61 -4.36
C VAL A 168 3.72 14.01 -3.03
N MET A 169 4.64 13.56 -2.18
CA MET A 169 4.32 13.05 -0.85
C MET A 169 3.68 14.13 0.03
N ARG A 170 4.17 15.39 -0.02
CA ARG A 170 3.52 16.50 0.69
C ARG A 170 2.11 16.75 0.19
N SER A 171 1.89 16.76 -1.13
CA SER A 171 0.55 16.89 -1.70
C SER A 171 -0.37 15.74 -1.27
N ARG A 172 0.13 14.49 -1.21
CA ARG A 172 -0.63 13.33 -0.71
C ARG A 172 -1.02 13.49 0.75
N MET A 173 -0.10 13.95 1.60
CA MET A 173 -0.38 14.26 3.01
C MET A 173 -1.42 15.37 3.14
N GLU A 174 -1.25 16.49 2.44
CA GLU A 174 -2.19 17.63 2.47
C GLU A 174 -3.59 17.23 2.02
N ARG A 175 -3.72 16.43 0.95
CA ARG A 175 -5.03 15.90 0.51
C ARG A 175 -5.69 15.07 1.60
N ASN A 176 -4.94 14.24 2.31
CA ASN A 176 -5.49 13.43 3.37
C ASN A 176 -5.94 14.27 4.57
N PHE A 177 -5.10 15.19 5.03
CA PHE A 177 -5.44 16.07 6.16
C PHE A 177 -6.63 16.99 5.86
N ALA A 178 -6.86 17.31 4.57
CA ALA A 178 -7.99 18.11 4.13
C ALA A 178 -9.30 17.32 3.99
N ARG A 179 -9.27 15.98 4.02
CA ARG A 179 -10.43 15.12 3.76
C ARG A 179 -10.81 14.23 4.95
N HIS A 180 -9.81 13.71 5.64
CA HIS A 180 -9.98 12.67 6.66
C HIS A 180 -9.68 13.21 8.06
N PRO A 181 -10.52 12.93 9.06
CA PRO A 181 -10.21 13.23 10.46
C PRO A 181 -8.91 12.53 10.90
N ASN A 182 -7.95 13.28 11.44
CA ASN A 182 -6.67 12.74 11.89
C ASN A 182 -6.87 11.79 13.08
N ARG A 183 -7.75 12.18 14.01
CA ARG A 183 -8.01 11.48 15.27
C ARG A 183 -8.35 10.01 15.09
N THR A 184 -9.12 9.69 14.04
CA THR A 184 -9.58 8.34 13.73
C THR A 184 -8.81 7.69 12.57
N ASN A 185 -7.83 8.38 11.97
CA ASN A 185 -7.03 7.84 10.88
C ASN A 185 -5.80 7.06 11.41
N PRO A 186 -5.80 5.71 11.37
CA PRO A 186 -4.69 4.92 11.89
C PRO A 186 -3.39 5.12 11.12
N TYR A 187 -3.44 5.51 9.86
CA TYR A 187 -2.25 5.73 9.03
C TYR A 187 -1.55 7.03 9.40
N VAL A 188 -2.30 8.08 9.77
CA VAL A 188 -1.73 9.33 10.31
C VAL A 188 -1.02 9.06 11.64
N ARG A 189 -1.66 8.29 12.53
CA ARG A 189 -1.06 7.89 13.82
C ARG A 189 0.21 7.05 13.62
N SER A 190 0.19 6.10 12.69
CA SER A 190 1.37 5.30 12.34
C SER A 190 2.50 6.14 11.75
N LEU A 191 2.19 7.06 10.84
CA LEU A 191 3.19 7.92 10.21
C LEU A 191 3.82 8.88 11.23
N LEU A 192 3.00 9.62 11.98
CA LEU A 192 3.44 10.74 12.80
C LEU A 192 3.84 10.34 14.22
N LEU A 193 3.14 9.37 14.83
CA LEU A 193 3.41 8.91 16.19
C LEU A 193 4.16 7.58 16.24
N GLY A 194 4.24 6.85 15.11
CA GLY A 194 4.78 5.49 15.10
C GLY A 194 3.86 4.47 15.78
N GLU A 195 2.58 4.82 15.97
CA GLU A 195 1.59 3.96 16.58
C GLU A 195 1.11 2.93 15.57
N LEU A 196 1.39 1.69 15.89
CA LEU A 196 1.06 0.56 15.05
C LEU A 196 -0.28 -0.01 15.51
N SER A 197 -1.27 -0.13 14.60
CA SER A 197 -2.55 -0.81 14.90
C SER A 197 -2.29 -2.16 15.58
N SER A 198 -2.99 -2.42 16.67
CA SER A 198 -2.93 -3.65 17.45
C SER A 198 -4.24 -4.43 17.31
N ASP A 199 -4.95 -4.20 16.20
CA ASP A 199 -6.23 -4.85 15.94
C ASP A 199 -6.03 -6.37 16.05
N PRO A 200 -6.88 -7.06 16.84
CA PRO A 200 -6.77 -8.49 16.97
C PRO A 200 -7.01 -9.13 15.60
N THR A 201 -6.30 -10.22 15.34
CA THR A 201 -6.56 -11.02 14.14
C THR A 201 -8.00 -11.56 14.21
N PRO A 202 -8.85 -11.30 13.19
CA PRO A 202 -10.22 -11.79 13.22
C PRO A 202 -10.24 -13.32 13.13
N PRO A 203 -11.20 -14.00 13.78
CA PRO A 203 -11.32 -15.46 13.71
C PRO A 203 -11.39 -16.01 12.28
N GLU A 204 -12.01 -15.25 11.38
CA GLU A 204 -12.18 -15.58 9.97
C GLU A 204 -10.87 -15.61 9.21
N ALA A 205 -9.80 -14.99 9.72
CA ALA A 205 -8.48 -15.01 9.10
C ALA A 205 -7.94 -16.44 8.93
N GLY A 206 -8.35 -17.39 9.79
CA GLY A 206 -8.00 -18.81 9.65
C GLY A 206 -8.56 -19.49 8.39
N ARG A 207 -9.49 -18.82 7.67
CA ARG A 207 -10.05 -19.29 6.38
C ARG A 207 -9.34 -18.70 5.16
N ILE A 208 -8.37 -17.79 5.35
CA ILE A 208 -7.62 -17.19 4.25
C ILE A 208 -6.80 -18.27 3.55
N GLN A 209 -6.97 -18.39 2.24
CA GLN A 209 -6.13 -19.29 1.43
C GLN A 209 -4.85 -18.56 1.02
N LEU A 210 -3.71 -18.96 1.58
CA LEU A 210 -2.39 -18.45 1.19
C LEU A 210 -1.83 -19.25 0.01
N VAL A 211 -1.40 -18.55 -1.04
CA VAL A 211 -0.88 -19.15 -2.26
C VAL A 211 0.49 -18.57 -2.61
N HIS A 212 1.51 -19.43 -2.68
CA HIS A 212 2.81 -19.05 -3.23
C HIS A 212 2.78 -19.16 -4.75
N SER A 213 2.60 -18.04 -5.44
CA SER A 213 2.59 -17.99 -6.91
C SER A 213 2.77 -16.55 -7.41
N ASP A 214 3.18 -16.44 -8.68
CA ASP A 214 2.88 -15.25 -9.47
C ASP A 214 1.35 -15.08 -9.61
N ALA A 215 0.84 -13.85 -9.49
CA ALA A 215 -0.61 -13.61 -9.50
C ALA A 215 -1.23 -13.97 -10.86
N ALA A 216 -0.60 -13.57 -11.97
CA ALA A 216 -1.05 -13.93 -13.31
C ALA A 216 -1.04 -15.46 -13.49
N GLY A 217 0.06 -16.13 -13.11
CA GLY A 217 0.16 -17.59 -13.17
C GLY A 217 -0.88 -18.32 -12.32
N TYR A 218 -1.22 -17.80 -11.14
CA TYR A 218 -2.29 -18.38 -10.32
C TYR A 218 -3.64 -18.20 -11.00
N LEU A 219 -4.00 -16.99 -11.43
CA LEU A 219 -5.29 -16.72 -12.09
C LEU A 219 -5.46 -17.54 -13.38
N GLU A 220 -4.40 -17.72 -14.17
CA GLU A 220 -4.40 -18.58 -15.36
C GLU A 220 -4.74 -20.04 -15.05
N SER A 221 -4.35 -20.54 -13.88
CA SER A 221 -4.64 -21.92 -13.43
C SER A 221 -6.09 -22.10 -12.94
N GLN A 222 -6.81 -21.01 -12.69
CA GLN A 222 -8.16 -21.08 -12.13
C GLN A 222 -9.22 -21.24 -13.24
N PRO A 223 -10.40 -21.82 -12.92
CA PRO A 223 -11.55 -21.78 -13.80
C PRO A 223 -11.93 -20.34 -14.17
N ALA A 224 -12.49 -20.15 -15.37
CA ALA A 224 -13.04 -18.86 -15.76
C ALA A 224 -14.21 -18.48 -14.85
N GLY A 225 -14.38 -17.18 -14.55
CA GLY A 225 -15.46 -16.72 -13.67
C GLY A 225 -15.40 -17.26 -12.25
N SER A 226 -14.20 -17.39 -11.67
CA SER A 226 -13.98 -17.93 -10.33
C SER A 226 -13.74 -16.89 -9.23
N PHE A 227 -13.66 -15.60 -9.58
CA PHE A 227 -13.48 -14.48 -8.64
C PHE A 227 -14.42 -13.32 -8.93
N ASP A 228 -14.91 -12.70 -7.85
CA ASP A 228 -15.79 -11.53 -7.88
C ASP A 228 -15.03 -10.22 -7.59
N GLY A 229 -13.81 -10.31 -7.06
CA GLY A 229 -13.02 -9.15 -6.67
C GLY A 229 -11.52 -9.39 -6.78
N PHE A 230 -10.78 -8.34 -7.14
CA PHE A 230 -9.33 -8.37 -7.24
C PHE A 230 -8.77 -7.11 -6.59
N THR A 231 -7.96 -7.24 -5.54
CA THR A 231 -7.16 -6.14 -5.00
C THR A 231 -5.68 -6.38 -5.31
N LEU A 232 -5.15 -5.55 -6.21
CA LEU A 232 -3.83 -5.71 -6.82
C LEU A 232 -3.00 -4.47 -6.50
N SER A 233 -2.42 -4.46 -5.30
CA SER A 233 -1.55 -3.38 -4.86
C SER A 233 -0.14 -3.57 -5.41
N ASN A 234 0.39 -2.50 -6.02
CA ASN A 234 1.78 -2.31 -6.49
C ASN A 234 2.39 -3.41 -7.37
N ILE A 235 1.62 -4.43 -7.78
CA ILE A 235 2.10 -5.53 -8.60
C ILE A 235 2.47 -5.07 -10.02
N LEU A 236 1.86 -3.99 -10.49
CA LEU A 236 2.15 -3.36 -11.77
C LEU A 236 3.31 -2.36 -11.71
N ASP A 237 3.83 -2.07 -10.52
CA ASP A 237 4.94 -1.14 -10.36
C ASP A 237 6.26 -1.85 -10.69
N GLY A 238 6.96 -1.35 -11.71
CA GLY A 238 8.27 -1.86 -12.12
C GLY A 238 8.24 -3.16 -12.94
N VAL A 239 7.09 -3.49 -13.54
CA VAL A 239 6.93 -4.57 -14.53
C VAL A 239 6.84 -3.99 -15.95
N ASP A 240 7.06 -4.84 -16.96
CA ASP A 240 6.90 -4.45 -18.36
C ASP A 240 5.43 -4.56 -18.83
N ASP A 241 5.15 -3.98 -20.00
CA ASP A 241 3.81 -4.00 -20.59
C ASP A 241 3.34 -5.43 -20.89
N ALA A 242 4.25 -6.33 -21.23
CA ALA A 242 3.94 -7.74 -21.47
C ALA A 242 3.36 -8.43 -20.23
N TYR A 243 3.94 -8.20 -19.05
CA TYR A 243 3.39 -8.73 -17.81
C TYR A 243 2.07 -8.05 -17.44
N ARG A 244 1.94 -6.73 -17.64
CA ARG A 244 0.66 -6.00 -17.43
C ARG A 244 -0.47 -6.60 -18.27
N GLU A 245 -0.25 -6.77 -19.57
CA GLU A 245 -1.21 -7.35 -20.50
C GLU A 245 -1.58 -8.78 -20.11
N ARG A 246 -0.59 -9.61 -19.75
CA ARG A 246 -0.81 -10.97 -19.26
C ARG A 246 -1.66 -10.99 -18.00
N LEU A 247 -1.35 -10.16 -17.01
CA LEU A 247 -2.11 -10.09 -15.77
C LEU A 247 -3.55 -9.63 -16.02
N PHE A 248 -3.77 -8.60 -16.84
CA PHE A 248 -5.11 -8.12 -17.16
C PHE A 248 -5.92 -9.16 -17.94
N ALA A 249 -5.31 -9.90 -18.86
CA ALA A 249 -5.97 -11.02 -19.53
C ALA A 249 -6.36 -12.14 -18.54
N ALA A 250 -5.47 -12.48 -17.60
CA ALA A 250 -5.74 -13.47 -16.57
C ALA A 250 -6.87 -13.04 -15.62
N VAL A 251 -6.89 -11.77 -15.20
CA VAL A 251 -7.98 -11.20 -14.39
C VAL A 251 -9.30 -11.25 -15.15
N LYS A 252 -9.35 -10.75 -16.39
CA LYS A 252 -10.57 -10.77 -17.23
C LYS A 252 -11.14 -12.17 -17.42
N ARG A 253 -10.28 -13.18 -17.59
CA ARG A 253 -10.71 -14.58 -17.69
C ARG A 253 -11.27 -15.11 -16.37
N ALA A 254 -10.60 -14.84 -15.26
CA ALA A 254 -10.98 -15.36 -13.95
C ALA A 254 -12.15 -14.60 -13.31
N ALA A 255 -12.47 -13.40 -13.80
CA ALA A 255 -13.53 -12.54 -13.34
C ALA A 255 -14.94 -13.09 -13.65
N THR A 256 -15.84 -13.02 -12.67
CA THR A 256 -17.29 -13.09 -12.92
C THR A 256 -17.76 -11.82 -13.68
N PRO A 257 -18.94 -11.83 -14.33
CA PRO A 257 -19.42 -10.69 -15.12
C PRO A 257 -19.55 -9.35 -14.35
N ASP A 258 -19.67 -9.41 -13.02
CA ASP A 258 -19.80 -8.23 -12.15
C ASP A 258 -18.53 -7.96 -11.33
N ALA A 259 -17.43 -8.66 -11.63
CA ALA A 259 -16.25 -8.58 -10.81
C ALA A 259 -15.61 -7.19 -10.88
N THR A 260 -15.10 -6.74 -9.74
CA THR A 260 -14.49 -5.42 -9.58
C THR A 260 -13.01 -5.54 -9.25
N THR A 261 -12.22 -4.57 -9.70
CA THR A 261 -10.78 -4.48 -9.42
C THR A 261 -10.48 -3.23 -8.62
N VAL A 262 -9.57 -3.35 -7.66
CA VAL A 262 -8.92 -2.25 -6.94
C VAL A 262 -7.43 -2.35 -7.24
N LEU A 263 -6.92 -1.44 -8.06
CA LEU A 263 -5.51 -1.39 -8.46
C LEU A 263 -4.81 -0.24 -7.75
N ARG A 264 -3.71 -0.51 -7.05
CA ARG A 264 -2.90 0.56 -6.43
C ARG A 264 -1.54 0.68 -7.09
N SER A 265 -1.09 1.90 -7.32
CA SER A 265 0.26 2.20 -7.82
C SER A 265 0.88 3.35 -7.03
N PHE A 266 2.20 3.27 -6.82
CA PHE A 266 2.97 4.41 -6.33
C PHE A 266 3.06 5.56 -7.34
N GLY A 267 2.99 5.23 -8.63
CA GLY A 267 3.01 6.17 -9.73
C GLY A 267 1.69 6.93 -9.87
N ASP A 268 1.72 7.98 -10.69
CA ASP A 268 0.56 8.86 -10.94
C ASP A 268 -0.03 8.61 -12.34
N ALA A 269 0.28 7.45 -12.95
CA ALA A 269 -0.34 7.05 -14.21
C ALA A 269 -1.85 6.91 -14.00
N GLU A 270 -2.64 7.58 -14.85
CA GLU A 270 -4.11 7.64 -14.73
C GLU A 270 -4.61 8.39 -13.48
N ALA A 271 -3.83 9.32 -12.92
CA ALA A 271 -4.25 10.10 -11.75
C ALA A 271 -5.56 10.90 -11.97
N ASP A 272 -5.83 11.35 -13.20
CA ASP A 272 -7.03 12.09 -13.57
C ASP A 272 -8.22 11.19 -13.95
N SER A 273 -8.07 9.86 -13.85
CA SER A 273 -9.15 8.91 -14.15
C SER A 273 -10.32 9.11 -13.17
N PRO A 274 -11.58 9.10 -13.65
CA PRO A 274 -12.75 9.14 -12.76
C PRO A 274 -12.87 7.89 -11.86
N ALA A 275 -12.15 6.82 -12.22
CA ALA A 275 -12.03 5.61 -11.40
C ALA A 275 -11.03 5.75 -10.24
N ASN A 276 -10.23 6.83 -10.21
CA ASN A 276 -9.21 7.02 -9.19
C ASN A 276 -9.81 7.45 -7.85
N ARG A 277 -9.57 6.65 -6.82
CA ARG A 277 -9.99 6.83 -5.43
C ARG A 277 -8.81 7.11 -4.50
N ALA A 278 -7.65 7.50 -5.03
CA ALA A 278 -6.47 7.79 -4.20
C ALA A 278 -6.69 8.93 -3.19
N GLU A 279 -7.66 9.81 -3.41
CA GLU A 279 -8.06 10.82 -2.42
C GLU A 279 -8.83 10.24 -1.23
N ASP A 280 -9.53 9.12 -1.43
CA ASP A 280 -10.30 8.43 -0.41
C ASP A 280 -9.42 7.51 0.45
N ASP A 281 -8.26 7.08 -0.07
CA ASP A 281 -7.33 6.21 0.65
C ASP A 281 -6.64 6.95 1.81
N ARG A 282 -6.95 6.51 3.04
CA ARG A 282 -6.40 7.13 4.25
C ARG A 282 -4.90 6.94 4.45
N ALA A 283 -4.25 6.04 3.71
CA ALA A 283 -2.85 5.69 3.90
C ALA A 283 -1.85 6.67 3.28
N MET A 284 -2.32 7.63 2.45
CA MET A 284 -1.51 8.73 1.89
C MET A 284 -0.33 8.30 1.02
N LEU A 285 -0.26 7.03 0.64
CA LEU A 285 0.90 6.46 -0.02
C LEU A 285 0.75 6.39 -1.54
N TRP A 286 -0.47 6.19 -2.02
CA TRP A 286 -0.74 5.82 -3.40
C TRP A 286 -0.89 7.03 -4.31
N GLY A 287 -0.35 6.93 -5.54
CA GLY A 287 -0.61 7.92 -6.58
C GLY A 287 -1.95 7.67 -7.26
N THR A 288 -2.26 6.40 -7.49
CA THR A 288 -3.57 5.95 -7.94
C THR A 288 -4.10 4.77 -7.13
N VAL A 289 -5.41 4.79 -6.93
CA VAL A 289 -6.22 3.68 -6.43
C VAL A 289 -7.40 3.53 -7.38
N LEU A 290 -7.23 2.80 -8.47
CA LEU A 290 -8.24 2.69 -9.53
C LEU A 290 -9.26 1.61 -9.15
N VAL A 291 -10.52 2.00 -9.04
CA VAL A 291 -11.65 1.10 -8.82
C VAL A 291 -12.47 1.01 -10.11
N ARG A 292 -12.42 -0.15 -10.78
CA ARG A 292 -13.07 -0.36 -12.08
C ARG A 292 -13.54 -1.80 -12.26
N ARG A 293 -14.48 -2.02 -13.18
CA ARG A 293 -14.93 -3.38 -13.48
C ARG A 293 -13.78 -4.17 -14.11
N ALA A 294 -13.75 -5.48 -13.87
CA ALA A 294 -12.68 -6.33 -14.38
C ALA A 294 -12.64 -6.41 -15.91
N ASP A 295 -13.77 -6.24 -16.60
CA ASP A 295 -13.88 -6.20 -18.07
C ASP A 295 -13.31 -4.90 -18.69
N GLU A 296 -13.11 -3.86 -17.89
CA GLU A 296 -12.54 -2.56 -18.29
C GLU A 296 -11.01 -2.51 -18.14
N LEU A 297 -10.37 -3.63 -17.79
CA LEU A 297 -8.90 -3.76 -17.67
C LEU A 297 -8.17 -3.79 -19.02
#